data_AF-A0A7G6YUD2-F1
#
_entry.id   AF-A0A7G6YUD2-F1
#
_cell.length_a   1.000
_cell.length_b   1.000
_cell.length_c   1.000
_cell.angle_alpha   90.00
_cell.angle_beta   90.00
_cell.angle_gamma   90.00
#
_symmetry.space_group_name_H-M   'P 1'
#
loop_
_entity.id
_entity.type
_entity.pdbx_description
1 polymer ?
#
loop_
_entity_poly.entity_id
_entity_poly.type
_entity_poly.pdbx_seq_one_letter_code
_entity_poly.pdbx_strand_id
1 'polypeptide(L)'
;MPIFRQTSATATPVSAWRRANTIWASVNFVFFMARVSWFKIRQGPDFSTLYRSGFVGGRQDPTDPDGLRLMQIDNVWSKGVEASVQGSITPQLNLIANYAYNDTRTPGDSGFDFYAAGRFPNAPRHNANAWAKYQLTGGALRGLHLGAGFNYLSERTTFQPALIVPGYTTLDASLGYQRGGFRTNLTLNNLTDKVYYHGVYGPANLWPGNPRSFRLTVGYVL
;
A
#
# COMPACT_ATOMS: atom_id res chain seq x y z
N MET A 1 9.85 -11.75 -45.46
CA MET A 1 8.61 -10.97 -45.71
C MET A 1 7.57 -11.95 -46.23
N PRO A 2 6.36 -12.03 -45.64
CA PRO A 2 5.45 -10.90 -45.54
C PRO A 2 4.87 -10.61 -44.13
N ILE A 3 4.80 -9.31 -43.84
CA ILE A 3 3.73 -8.49 -43.24
C ILE A 3 2.63 -9.23 -42.44
N PHE A 4 2.63 -9.06 -41.11
CA PHE A 4 1.47 -9.33 -40.26
C PHE A 4 0.59 -8.08 -40.13
N ARG A 5 -0.70 -8.27 -40.42
CA ARG A 5 -1.77 -7.27 -40.42
C ARG A 5 -2.39 -7.17 -39.02
N GLN A 6 -2.60 -5.95 -38.54
CA GLN A 6 -3.25 -5.61 -37.28
C GLN A 6 -4.75 -5.95 -37.38
N THR A 7 -5.28 -6.77 -36.47
CA THR A 7 -6.73 -7.02 -36.33
C THR A 7 -7.30 -6.18 -35.21
N SER A 8 -8.05 -5.15 -35.57
CA SER A 8 -8.97 -4.41 -34.69
C SER A 8 -10.29 -5.17 -34.59
N ALA A 9 -10.76 -5.48 -33.38
CA ALA A 9 -12.10 -6.03 -33.17
C ALA A 9 -13.10 -4.88 -32.93
N THR A 10 -14.02 -4.73 -33.88
CA THR A 10 -15.18 -3.83 -33.82
C THR A 10 -16.29 -4.47 -33.00
N ALA A 11 -16.85 -3.73 -32.04
CA ALA A 11 -18.02 -4.15 -31.27
C ALA A 11 -19.31 -4.01 -32.11
N THR A 12 -20.14 -5.05 -32.17
CA THR A 12 -21.50 -5.00 -32.70
C THR A 12 -22.52 -4.88 -31.56
N PRO A 13 -23.61 -4.10 -31.71
CA PRO A 13 -24.65 -3.97 -30.69
C PRO A 13 -25.76 -5.00 -30.95
N VAL A 14 -26.25 -5.66 -29.90
CA VAL A 14 -27.49 -6.44 -29.95
C VAL A 14 -28.48 -5.87 -28.96
N SER A 15 -29.64 -5.53 -29.50
CA SER A 15 -30.83 -4.98 -28.87
C SER A 15 -31.67 -6.05 -28.15
N ALA A 16 -32.46 -5.56 -27.19
CA ALA A 16 -33.72 -6.11 -26.64
C ALA A 16 -33.71 -6.99 -25.36
N TRP A 17 -34.10 -6.31 -24.26
CA TRP A 17 -35.05 -6.70 -23.20
C TRP A 17 -34.82 -7.96 -22.32
N ARG A 18 -34.40 -7.73 -21.06
CA ARG A 18 -35.11 -8.17 -19.83
C ARG A 18 -34.46 -7.55 -18.58
N ARG A 19 -35.29 -7.20 -17.59
CA ARG A 19 -34.92 -6.58 -16.31
C ARG A 19 -33.91 -7.45 -15.55
N ALA A 20 -32.74 -6.91 -15.30
CA ALA A 20 -31.87 -7.24 -14.18
C ALA A 20 -31.14 -5.94 -13.83
N ASN A 21 -31.20 -5.51 -12.56
CA ASN A 21 -30.38 -4.41 -12.03
C ASN A 21 -28.91 -4.85 -11.95
N THR A 22 -28.34 -5.23 -13.09
CA THR A 22 -26.92 -5.53 -13.23
C THR A 22 -26.23 -4.20 -13.49
N ILE A 23 -25.76 -3.57 -12.41
CA ILE A 23 -24.88 -2.41 -12.50
C ILE A 23 -23.58 -2.89 -13.12
N TRP A 24 -23.31 -2.48 -14.37
CA TRP A 24 -22.07 -2.77 -15.05
C TRP A 24 -20.97 -1.85 -14.48
N ALA A 25 -20.26 -2.31 -13.46
CA ALA A 25 -19.01 -1.68 -13.04
C ALA A 25 -17.92 -2.03 -14.06
N SER A 26 -17.40 -1.03 -14.77
CA SER A 26 -16.27 -1.20 -15.68
C SER A 26 -14.98 -0.75 -14.98
N VAL A 27 -14.10 -1.71 -14.70
CA VAL A 27 -12.73 -1.45 -14.22
C VAL A 27 -11.79 -1.63 -15.40
N ASN A 28 -11.27 -0.54 -15.93
CA ASN A 28 -10.34 -0.58 -17.05
C ASN A 28 -8.90 -0.59 -16.52
N PHE A 29 -8.18 -1.68 -16.77
CA PHE A 29 -6.75 -1.80 -16.50
C PHE A 29 -5.96 -1.58 -17.79
N VAL A 30 -4.96 -0.70 -17.76
CA VAL A 30 -3.97 -0.54 -18.82
C VAL A 30 -2.59 -0.63 -18.17
N PHE A 31 -1.81 -1.64 -18.54
CA PHE A 31 -0.45 -1.86 -18.05
C PHE A 31 0.57 -1.29 -19.04
N PHE A 32 1.55 -0.54 -18.56
CA PHE A 32 2.83 -0.36 -19.25
C PHE A 32 3.95 -0.80 -18.30
N MET A 33 4.61 -1.92 -18.62
CA MET A 33 5.79 -2.40 -17.92
C MET A 33 7.02 -1.65 -18.41
N ALA A 34 7.81 -1.10 -17.48
CA ALA A 34 9.21 -0.80 -17.73
C ALA A 34 10.06 -1.84 -16.99
N ARG A 35 10.65 -2.75 -17.77
CA ARG A 35 11.72 -3.66 -17.36
C ARG A 35 12.98 -3.21 -18.06
N VAL A 36 14.05 -2.92 -17.31
CA VAL A 36 15.39 -2.80 -17.88
C VAL A 36 16.35 -3.62 -17.04
N SER A 37 16.93 -4.66 -17.65
CA SER A 37 17.94 -5.53 -17.05
C SER A 37 19.24 -5.43 -17.85
N TRP A 38 20.33 -5.06 -17.17
CA TRP A 38 21.71 -5.34 -17.61
C TRP A 38 22.51 -5.84 -16.40
N PHE A 39 23.21 -6.97 -16.58
CA PHE A 39 23.77 -7.79 -15.50
C PHE A 39 25.14 -7.31 -14.99
N LYS A 40 25.19 -6.79 -13.75
CA LYS A 40 26.13 -7.13 -12.65
C LYS A 40 25.92 -6.13 -11.50
N ILE A 41 24.83 -6.29 -10.75
CA ILE A 41 24.56 -5.92 -9.34
C ILE A 41 23.16 -6.50 -9.06
N ARG A 42 22.98 -7.24 -7.94
CA ARG A 42 21.87 -8.18 -7.75
C ARG A 42 20.60 -7.49 -7.22
N GLN A 43 19.92 -6.78 -8.13
CA GLN A 43 18.62 -6.06 -8.04
C GLN A 43 18.74 -4.57 -7.65
N GLY A 44 18.12 -3.72 -8.47
CA GLY A 44 18.19 -2.24 -8.46
C GLY A 44 16.79 -1.59 -8.35
N PRO A 45 16.71 -0.24 -8.40
CA PRO A 45 15.49 0.51 -8.09
C PRO A 45 14.41 0.41 -9.19
N ASP A 46 13.18 0.11 -8.78
CA ASP A 46 11.98 0.09 -9.62
C ASP A 46 11.17 1.38 -9.40
N PHE A 47 10.79 2.04 -10.49
CA PHE A 47 9.98 3.27 -10.50
C PHE A 47 8.72 3.04 -11.34
N SER A 48 7.54 3.34 -10.80
CA SER A 48 6.26 3.24 -11.52
C SER A 48 5.43 4.53 -11.37
N THR A 49 4.76 4.93 -12.46
CA THR A 49 3.90 6.12 -12.52
C THR A 49 2.56 5.81 -13.21
N LEU A 50 1.47 6.29 -12.58
CA LEU A 50 0.07 6.43 -13.04
C LEU A 50 -0.85 5.19 -13.16
N TYR A 51 -2.03 5.31 -12.52
CA TYR A 51 -3.14 4.35 -12.48
C TYR A 51 -4.49 5.09 -12.41
N ARG A 52 -5.60 4.52 -12.89
CA ARG A 52 -6.97 5.01 -12.70
C ARG A 52 -7.83 3.86 -12.14
N SER A 53 -7.99 3.76 -10.82
CA SER A 53 -9.04 2.93 -10.20
C SER A 53 -10.34 3.70 -10.13
N GLY A 54 -11.37 3.24 -10.84
CA GLY A 54 -12.74 3.47 -10.40
C GLY A 54 -13.05 2.55 -9.22
N PHE A 55 -13.12 3.09 -8.01
CA PHE A 55 -13.70 2.38 -6.88
C PHE A 55 -15.21 2.65 -6.85
N VAL A 56 -16.02 1.60 -6.86
CA VAL A 56 -17.48 1.69 -6.70
C VAL A 56 -17.78 1.56 -5.21
N GLY A 57 -17.84 2.68 -4.51
CA GLY A 57 -18.40 2.75 -3.16
C GLY A 57 -19.87 3.16 -3.21
N GLY A 58 -20.70 2.56 -2.37
CA GLY A 58 -22.07 3.04 -2.15
C GLY A 58 -22.07 4.22 -1.18
N ARG A 59 -22.70 5.33 -1.56
CA ARG A 59 -23.02 6.48 -0.71
C ARG A 59 -24.51 6.47 -0.40
N GLN A 60 -24.94 6.82 0.81
CA GLN A 60 -26.36 6.99 1.12
C GLN A 60 -26.99 8.12 0.29
N ASP A 61 -28.12 7.83 -0.35
CA ASP A 61 -28.82 8.78 -1.23
C ASP A 61 -29.45 9.91 -0.40
N PRO A 62 -29.05 11.18 -0.59
CA PRO A 62 -29.58 12.32 0.17
C PRO A 62 -31.07 12.59 -0.07
N THR A 63 -31.64 12.05 -1.15
CA THR A 63 -33.05 12.20 -1.51
C THR A 63 -33.91 11.04 -1.04
N ASP A 64 -33.32 10.03 -0.40
CA ASP A 64 -34.04 8.88 0.13
C ASP A 64 -34.59 9.19 1.55
N PRO A 65 -35.92 9.23 1.73
CA PRO A 65 -36.52 9.52 3.03
C PRO A 65 -36.20 8.46 4.10
N ASP A 66 -35.91 7.22 3.70
CA ASP A 66 -35.58 6.13 4.63
C ASP A 66 -34.08 5.98 4.89
N GLY A 67 -33.24 6.63 4.07
CA GLY A 67 -31.78 6.56 4.15
C GLY A 67 -31.20 5.15 3.95
N LEU A 68 -31.92 4.24 3.30
CA LEU A 68 -31.45 2.87 3.05
C LEU A 68 -30.86 2.70 1.65
N ARG A 69 -31.18 3.63 0.74
CA ARG A 69 -30.73 3.61 -0.65
C ARG A 69 -29.28 4.08 -0.74
N LEU A 70 -28.47 3.27 -1.40
CA LEU A 70 -27.10 3.61 -1.77
C LEU A 70 -27.06 4.04 -3.25
N MET A 71 -26.44 5.18 -3.52
CA MET A 71 -26.04 5.67 -4.83
C MET A 71 -24.55 5.42 -5.07
N GLN A 72 -24.19 5.21 -6.32
CA GLN A 72 -22.82 4.93 -6.71
C GLN A 72 -21.96 6.19 -6.69
N ILE A 73 -20.77 6.08 -6.11
CA ILE A 73 -19.71 7.08 -6.29
C ILE A 73 -19.00 6.72 -7.59
N ASP A 74 -19.31 7.43 -8.66
CA ASP A 74 -18.63 7.27 -9.93
C ASP A 74 -17.29 8.02 -9.95
N ASN A 75 -16.42 7.67 -10.89
CA ASN A 75 -15.22 8.44 -11.26
C ASN A 75 -14.23 8.81 -10.14
N VAL A 76 -14.13 8.01 -9.07
CA VAL A 76 -12.96 8.06 -8.17
C VAL A 76 -11.70 7.86 -9.01
N TRP A 77 -10.65 8.64 -8.73
CA TRP A 77 -9.37 8.50 -9.40
C TRP A 77 -8.23 8.67 -8.42
N SER A 78 -7.08 8.08 -8.76
CA SER A 78 -5.86 8.15 -7.98
C SER A 78 -4.72 8.59 -8.88
N LYS A 79 -3.87 9.51 -8.46
CA LYS A 79 -2.65 9.88 -9.20
C LYS A 79 -1.47 9.89 -8.26
N GLY A 80 -0.40 9.24 -8.66
CA GLY A 80 0.70 9.00 -7.75
C GLY A 80 1.97 8.53 -8.44
N VAL A 81 3.00 8.44 -7.63
CA VAL A 81 4.30 7.85 -7.96
C VAL A 81 4.65 6.84 -6.88
N GLU A 82 5.19 5.72 -7.30
CA GLU A 82 5.71 4.70 -6.39
C GLU A 82 7.17 4.41 -6.75
N ALA A 83 7.98 4.27 -5.72
CA ALA A 83 9.39 3.95 -5.85
C ALA A 83 9.74 2.87 -4.83
N SER A 84 10.43 1.83 -5.31
CA SER A 84 10.93 0.74 -4.47
C SER A 84 12.40 0.48 -4.77
N VAL A 85 13.18 0.33 -3.71
CA VAL A 85 14.60 0.01 -3.76
C VAL A 85 14.83 -1.20 -2.87
N GLN A 86 15.43 -2.26 -3.42
CA GLN A 86 15.83 -3.42 -2.64
C GLN A 86 17.18 -3.95 -3.12
N GLY A 87 18.04 -4.34 -2.17
CA GLY A 87 19.30 -4.98 -2.52
C GLY A 87 20.35 -4.93 -1.43
N SER A 88 21.51 -5.50 -1.75
CA SER A 88 22.72 -5.44 -0.91
C SER A 88 23.51 -4.18 -1.25
N ILE A 89 23.51 -3.18 -0.36
CA ILE A 89 24.33 -1.97 -0.49
C ILE A 89 25.81 -2.31 -0.30
N THR A 90 26.09 -3.23 0.63
CA THR A 90 27.38 -3.87 0.81
C THR A 90 27.17 -5.37 1.03
N PRO A 91 28.22 -6.22 1.00
CA PRO A 91 28.07 -7.65 1.32
C PRO A 91 27.44 -7.93 2.70
N GLN A 92 27.55 -6.98 3.63
CA GLN A 92 27.03 -7.06 4.99
C GLN A 92 25.68 -6.34 5.16
N LEU A 93 25.38 -5.33 4.34
CA LEU A 93 24.21 -4.46 4.48
C LEU A 93 23.19 -4.71 3.38
N ASN A 94 22.02 -5.23 3.77
CA ASN A 94 20.85 -5.31 2.90
C ASN A 94 19.85 -4.23 3.27
N LEU A 95 19.25 -3.60 2.26
CA LEU A 95 18.26 -2.54 2.41
C LEU A 95 17.05 -2.85 1.54
N ILE A 96 15.87 -2.61 2.10
CA ILE A 96 14.60 -2.49 1.37
C ILE A 96 14.03 -1.13 1.76
N ALA A 97 13.61 -0.34 0.80
CA ALA A 97 12.97 0.96 1.02
C ALA A 97 11.89 1.18 -0.02
N ASN A 98 10.71 1.61 0.41
CA ASN A 98 9.56 1.85 -0.43
C ASN A 98 8.96 3.21 -0.09
N TYR A 99 8.52 3.93 -1.10
CA TYR A 99 7.80 5.18 -0.97
C TYR A 99 6.70 5.26 -2.01
N ALA A 100 5.51 5.64 -1.57
CA ALA A 100 4.36 5.91 -2.43
C ALA A 100 3.79 7.28 -2.10
N TYR A 101 3.62 8.09 -3.13
CA TYR A 101 2.78 9.28 -3.10
C TYR A 101 1.49 8.99 -3.87
N ASN A 102 0.33 9.24 -3.26
CA ASN A 102 -0.95 8.95 -3.87
C ASN A 102 -2.01 10.03 -3.57
N ASP A 103 -2.40 10.80 -4.57
CA ASP A 103 -3.53 11.74 -4.49
C ASP A 103 -4.80 11.05 -5.02
N THR A 104 -5.57 10.46 -4.12
CA THR A 104 -6.88 9.87 -4.43
C THR A 104 -8.00 10.88 -4.20
N ARG A 105 -8.81 11.11 -5.23
CA ARG A 105 -9.91 12.07 -5.19
C ARG A 105 -11.22 11.51 -5.71
N THR A 106 -12.30 12.07 -5.20
CA THR A 106 -13.67 11.88 -5.68
C THR A 106 -14.05 13.00 -6.65
N PRO A 107 -15.03 12.78 -7.56
CA PRO A 107 -15.58 13.85 -8.39
C PRO A 107 -16.34 14.92 -7.62
N GLY A 108 -16.50 16.08 -8.24
CA GLY A 108 -17.10 17.26 -7.64
C GLY A 108 -18.54 17.07 -7.12
N ASP A 109 -19.31 16.32 -7.89
CA ASP A 109 -20.73 16.04 -7.68
C ASP A 109 -20.99 14.82 -6.78
N SER A 110 -19.94 14.13 -6.34
CA SER A 110 -20.06 12.95 -5.48
C SER A 110 -20.54 13.27 -4.06
N GLY A 111 -20.69 14.57 -3.72
CA GLY A 111 -20.95 15.10 -2.39
C GLY A 111 -19.82 14.87 -1.39
N PHE A 112 -18.69 14.31 -1.84
CA PHE A 112 -17.47 14.19 -1.06
C PHE A 112 -16.58 15.45 -1.11
N ASP A 113 -16.96 16.43 -1.92
CA ASP A 113 -16.24 17.71 -2.06
C ASP A 113 -16.12 18.50 -0.76
N PHE A 114 -17.13 18.38 0.11
CA PHE A 114 -17.12 18.99 1.44
C PHE A 114 -16.14 18.30 2.41
N TYR A 115 -15.64 17.10 2.07
CA TYR A 115 -14.70 16.35 2.90
C TYR A 115 -13.28 16.63 2.43
N ALA A 116 -12.56 17.46 3.20
CA ALA A 116 -11.13 17.70 3.03
C ALA A 116 -10.70 17.96 1.58
N ALA A 117 -11.48 18.77 0.85
CA ALA A 117 -11.27 19.16 -0.55
C ALA A 117 -11.33 17.99 -1.57
N GLY A 118 -12.29 17.06 -1.40
CA GLY A 118 -12.54 15.97 -2.34
C GLY A 118 -11.54 14.82 -2.24
N ARG A 119 -10.86 14.67 -1.10
CA ARG A 119 -9.92 13.55 -0.84
C ARG A 119 -10.70 12.29 -0.49
N PHE A 120 -10.36 11.18 -1.14
CA PHE A 120 -10.99 9.90 -0.83
C PHE A 120 -10.67 9.47 0.61
N PRO A 121 -11.67 9.07 1.42
CA PRO A 121 -11.46 8.64 2.80
C PRO A 121 -10.47 7.48 2.95
N ASN A 122 -9.73 7.48 4.05
CA ASN A 122 -8.73 6.46 4.40
C ASN A 122 -7.61 6.27 3.34
N ALA A 123 -7.45 7.21 2.41
CA ALA A 123 -6.35 7.24 1.45
C ALA A 123 -5.24 8.23 1.89
N PRO A 124 -4.12 7.73 2.44
CA PRO A 124 -3.00 8.57 2.81
C PRO A 124 -2.26 9.07 1.56
N ARG A 125 -1.79 10.32 1.60
CA ARG A 125 -1.00 10.89 0.51
C ARG A 125 0.41 10.34 0.46
N HIS A 126 1.00 10.04 1.60
CA HIS A 126 2.36 9.53 1.69
C HIS A 126 2.37 8.24 2.50
N ASN A 127 2.99 7.21 1.94
CA ASN A 127 3.29 5.95 2.62
C ASN A 127 4.75 5.62 2.36
N ALA A 128 5.51 5.36 3.42
CA ALA A 128 6.92 5.02 3.31
C ALA A 128 7.28 3.91 4.28
N ASN A 129 8.14 2.99 3.87
CA ASN A 129 8.75 2.04 4.78
C ASN A 129 10.18 1.77 4.37
N ALA A 130 11.02 1.45 5.34
CA ALA A 130 12.36 0.97 5.06
C ALA A 130 12.78 -0.04 6.11
N TRP A 131 13.58 -1.01 5.68
CA TRP A 131 14.17 -2.03 6.53
C TRP A 131 15.61 -2.28 6.09
N ALA A 132 16.54 -2.12 7.03
CA ALA A 132 17.95 -2.41 6.85
C ALA A 132 18.33 -3.61 7.72
N LYS A 133 19.15 -4.51 7.17
CA LYS A 133 19.74 -5.63 7.90
C LYS A 133 21.25 -5.64 7.68
N TYR A 134 22.01 -5.56 8.77
CA TYR A 134 23.46 -5.64 8.79
C TYR A 134 23.94 -6.97 9.39
N GLN A 135 24.78 -7.71 8.68
CA GLN A 135 25.35 -8.98 9.10
C GLN A 135 26.84 -8.83 9.43
N LEU A 136 27.22 -9.21 10.65
CA LEU A 136 28.62 -9.30 11.07
C LEU A 136 29.22 -10.61 10.57
N THR A 137 30.22 -10.49 9.68
CA THR A 137 30.85 -11.63 8.99
C THR A 137 32.24 -11.99 9.54
N GLY A 138 32.84 -11.13 10.38
CA GLY A 138 34.20 -11.31 10.92
C GLY A 138 34.29 -11.22 12.44
N GLY A 139 35.44 -11.64 12.99
CA GLY A 139 35.75 -11.57 14.42
C GLY A 139 34.90 -12.48 15.31
N ALA A 140 34.91 -12.20 16.61
CA ALA A 140 34.19 -12.97 17.63
C ALA A 140 32.66 -12.95 17.45
N LEU A 141 32.12 -11.92 16.77
CA LEU A 141 30.69 -11.72 16.55
C LEU A 141 30.18 -12.27 15.21
N ARG A 142 30.99 -13.07 14.50
CA ARG A 142 30.57 -13.70 13.24
C ARG A 142 29.26 -14.47 13.43
N GLY A 143 28.29 -14.18 12.59
CA GLY A 143 26.95 -14.78 12.63
C GLY A 143 25.89 -13.90 13.31
N LEU A 144 26.29 -12.80 13.96
CA LEU A 144 25.37 -11.79 14.50
C LEU A 144 24.79 -10.92 13.38
N HIS A 145 23.51 -10.61 13.46
CA HIS A 145 22.86 -9.62 12.61
C HIS A 145 22.00 -8.66 13.40
N LEU A 146 21.97 -7.42 12.92
CA LEU A 146 21.15 -6.32 13.39
C LEU A 146 20.19 -5.95 12.29
N GLY A 147 18.94 -5.69 12.62
CA GLY A 147 17.97 -5.11 11.70
C GLY A 147 17.25 -3.95 12.35
N ALA A 148 16.93 -2.95 11.56
CA ALA A 148 16.13 -1.81 11.98
C ALA A 148 15.30 -1.32 10.80
N GLY A 149 14.12 -0.79 11.09
CA GLY A 149 13.28 -0.21 10.08
C GLY A 149 12.18 0.66 10.64
N PHE A 150 11.44 1.27 9.73
CA PHE A 150 10.30 2.09 10.07
C PHE A 150 9.16 1.88 9.09
N ASN A 151 7.96 2.19 9.55
CA ASN A 151 6.77 2.34 8.73
C ASN A 151 6.17 3.72 8.99
N TYR A 152 5.90 4.47 7.94
CA TYR A 152 5.36 5.81 7.97
C TYR A 152 4.08 5.89 7.13
N LEU A 153 3.06 6.52 7.69
CA LEU A 153 1.82 6.84 7.01
C LEU A 153 1.45 8.28 7.31
N SER A 154 1.15 9.07 6.28
CA SER A 154 0.61 10.41 6.47
C SER A 154 -0.78 10.38 7.07
N GLU A 155 -1.27 11.55 7.46
CA GLU A 155 -2.66 11.74 7.83
C GLU A 155 -3.64 11.24 6.75
N ARG A 156 -4.83 10.86 7.22
CA ARG A 156 -5.93 10.38 6.39
C ARG A 156 -7.21 11.12 6.73
N THR A 157 -8.01 11.34 5.70
CA THR A 157 -9.36 11.86 5.83
C THR A 157 -10.32 10.71 6.13
N THR A 158 -11.52 11.01 6.62
CA THR A 158 -12.56 10.00 6.88
C THR A 158 -13.85 10.38 6.16
N PHE A 159 -14.86 9.53 6.26
CA PHE A 159 -16.23 9.83 5.84
C PHE A 159 -16.92 10.89 6.73
N GLN A 160 -16.20 11.54 7.65
CA GLN A 160 -16.67 12.67 8.44
C GLN A 160 -15.76 13.88 8.21
N PRO A 161 -16.29 15.06 7.82
CA PRO A 161 -15.45 16.17 7.34
C PRO A 161 -14.48 16.71 8.38
N ALA A 162 -14.88 16.69 9.66
CA ALA A 162 -14.09 17.24 10.77
C ALA A 162 -13.09 16.24 11.38
N LEU A 163 -13.13 14.96 10.97
CA LEU A 163 -12.29 13.93 11.54
C LEU A 163 -11.11 13.62 10.62
N ILE A 164 -9.94 14.12 11.01
CA ILE A 164 -8.65 13.80 10.39
C ILE A 164 -7.92 12.81 11.30
N VAL A 165 -7.52 11.68 10.73
CA VAL A 165 -6.73 10.68 11.42
C VAL A 165 -5.26 11.08 11.33
N PRO A 166 -4.56 11.27 12.45
CA PRO A 166 -3.16 11.67 12.41
C PRO A 166 -2.31 10.58 11.76
N GLY A 167 -1.28 11.03 11.05
CA GLY A 167 -0.24 10.14 10.54
C GLY A 167 0.55 9.49 11.69
N TYR A 168 1.32 8.46 11.37
CA TYR A 168 2.16 7.77 12.35
C TYR A 168 3.48 7.32 11.73
N THR A 169 4.45 7.15 12.61
CA THR A 169 5.69 6.43 12.32
C THR A 169 5.89 5.39 13.41
N THR A 170 6.05 4.12 13.03
CA THR A 170 6.51 3.06 13.94
C THR A 170 7.95 2.71 13.63
N LEU A 171 8.71 2.34 14.65
CA LEU A 171 10.07 1.84 14.52
C LEU A 171 10.10 0.37 14.93
N ASP A 172 10.82 -0.43 14.15
CA ASP A 172 10.98 -1.86 14.38
C ASP A 172 12.48 -2.19 14.43
N ALA A 173 12.84 -3.19 15.23
CA ALA A 173 14.22 -3.63 15.39
C ALA A 173 14.32 -5.15 15.45
N SER A 174 15.48 -5.69 15.09
CA SER A 174 15.80 -7.10 15.27
C SER A 174 17.26 -7.31 15.63
N LEU A 175 17.50 -8.33 16.44
CA LEU A 175 18.82 -8.82 16.80
C LEU A 175 18.78 -10.34 16.65
N GLY A 176 19.68 -10.91 15.88
CA GLY A 176 19.76 -12.36 15.80
C GLY A 176 21.16 -12.88 15.62
N TYR A 177 21.31 -14.17 15.84
CA TYR A 177 22.58 -14.87 15.79
C TYR A 177 22.41 -16.23 15.15
N GLN A 178 23.30 -16.57 14.22
CA GLN A 178 23.33 -17.88 13.59
C GLN A 178 24.74 -18.49 13.62
N ARG A 179 24.87 -19.68 14.21
CA ARG A 179 26.12 -20.46 14.24
C ARG A 179 25.85 -21.95 14.46
N GLY A 180 26.54 -22.81 13.70
CA GLY A 180 26.53 -24.26 13.92
C GLY A 180 25.13 -24.88 13.92
N GLY A 181 24.30 -24.56 12.93
CA GLY A 181 22.91 -25.05 12.82
C GLY A 181 21.89 -24.26 13.67
N PHE A 182 22.31 -23.60 14.75
CA PHE A 182 21.42 -22.76 15.56
C PHE A 182 21.16 -21.42 14.90
N ARG A 183 19.89 -20.99 14.95
CA ARG A 183 19.42 -19.65 14.56
C ARG A 183 18.53 -19.09 15.66
N THR A 184 18.89 -17.93 16.17
CA THR A 184 18.07 -17.17 17.12
C THR A 184 17.78 -15.78 16.55
N ASN A 185 16.58 -15.27 16.80
CA ASN A 185 16.21 -13.92 16.40
C ASN A 185 15.20 -13.33 17.37
N LEU A 186 15.55 -12.21 17.97
CA LEU A 186 14.66 -11.34 18.73
C LEU A 186 14.21 -10.20 17.82
N THR A 187 12.91 -10.08 17.61
CA THR A 187 12.28 -8.95 16.91
C THR A 187 11.52 -8.11 17.92
N LEU A 188 11.68 -6.79 17.85
CA LEU A 188 10.90 -5.80 18.58
C LEU A 188 10.09 -5.00 17.57
N ASN A 189 8.77 -5.07 17.69
CA ASN A 189 7.85 -4.31 16.88
C ASN A 189 7.32 -3.10 17.64
N ASN A 190 7.17 -1.96 16.95
CA ASN A 190 6.73 -0.70 17.54
C ASN A 190 7.57 -0.32 18.79
N LEU A 191 8.89 -0.21 18.61
CA LEU A 191 9.90 0.01 19.64
C LEU A 191 9.61 1.23 20.53
N THR A 192 9.03 2.28 19.95
CA THR A 192 8.68 3.53 20.63
C THR A 192 7.31 3.50 21.31
N ASP A 193 6.61 2.36 21.26
CA ASP A 193 5.28 2.17 21.82
C ASP A 193 4.27 3.24 21.33
N LYS A 194 4.35 3.55 20.04
CA LYS A 194 3.47 4.54 19.41
C LYS A 194 2.05 4.01 19.41
N VAL A 195 1.11 4.78 19.98
CA VAL A 195 -0.32 4.57 19.75
C VAL A 195 -0.70 5.18 18.41
N TYR A 196 -1.27 4.36 17.53
CA TYR A 196 -1.69 4.76 16.19
C TYR A 196 -2.93 3.97 15.77
N TYR A 197 -3.55 4.38 14.66
CA TYR A 197 -4.70 3.69 14.07
C TYR A 197 -4.31 3.22 12.69
N HIS A 198 -4.53 1.95 12.35
CA HIS A 198 -4.16 1.43 11.03
C HIS A 198 -5.33 1.48 10.04
N GLY A 199 -6.58 1.41 10.53
CA GLY A 199 -7.78 1.59 9.71
C GLY A 199 -8.77 2.52 10.40
N VAL A 200 -9.46 3.35 9.62
CA VAL A 200 -10.54 4.21 10.12
C VAL A 200 -11.64 4.32 9.07
N TYR A 201 -12.88 4.05 9.48
CA TYR A 201 -14.07 4.32 8.68
C TYR A 201 -14.87 5.52 9.22
N GLY A 202 -14.89 5.69 10.54
CA GLY A 202 -15.55 6.79 11.26
C GLY A 202 -15.19 6.77 12.75
N PRO A 203 -15.78 7.65 13.58
CA PRO A 203 -15.43 7.80 14.99
C PRO A 203 -15.78 6.56 15.83
N ALA A 204 -16.78 5.79 15.40
CA ALA A 204 -17.14 4.51 16.02
C ALA A 204 -16.32 3.32 15.50
N ASN A 205 -15.48 3.52 14.48
CA ASN A 205 -14.77 2.46 13.75
C ASN A 205 -13.29 2.84 13.59
N LEU A 206 -12.60 2.83 14.73
CA LEU A 206 -11.16 3.08 14.85
C LEU A 206 -10.46 1.76 15.19
N TRP A 207 -9.59 1.28 14.31
CA TRP A 207 -8.80 0.08 14.58
C TRP A 207 -7.40 0.46 15.04
N PRO A 208 -7.06 0.29 16.33
CA PRO A 208 -5.73 0.60 16.83
C PRO A 208 -4.69 -0.30 16.16
N GLY A 209 -3.50 0.25 15.98
CA GLY A 209 -2.32 -0.51 15.60
C GLY A 209 -1.83 -1.42 16.72
N ASN A 210 -0.94 -2.35 16.39
CA ASN A 210 -0.36 -3.22 17.39
C ASN A 210 0.49 -2.40 18.38
N PRO A 211 0.32 -2.62 19.71
CA PRO A 211 1.20 -2.04 20.71
C PRO A 211 2.62 -2.62 20.56
N ARG A 212 3.57 -2.08 21.32
CA ARG A 212 4.92 -2.64 21.37
C ARG A 212 4.87 -4.13 21.70
N SER A 213 5.54 -4.93 20.88
CA SER A 213 5.60 -6.38 21.07
C SER A 213 7.00 -6.90 20.77
N PHE A 214 7.32 -8.05 21.36
CA PHE A 214 8.58 -8.74 21.12
C PHE A 214 8.31 -10.17 20.71
N ARG A 215 9.17 -10.71 19.86
CA ARG A 215 9.11 -12.10 19.41
C ARG A 215 10.51 -12.69 19.41
N LEU A 216 10.69 -13.76 20.18
CA LEU A 216 11.88 -14.58 20.13
C LEU A 216 11.60 -15.82 19.27
N THR A 217 12.41 -16.02 18.23
CA THR A 217 12.41 -17.22 17.42
C THR A 217 13.72 -17.96 17.64
N VAL A 218 13.64 -19.24 17.98
CA VAL A 218 14.78 -20.15 18.09
C VAL A 218 14.54 -21.32 17.14
N GLY A 219 15.55 -21.65 16.36
CA GLY A 219 15.51 -22.77 15.42
C GLY A 219 16.87 -23.47 15.37
N TYR A 220 16.82 -24.75 15.00
CA TYR A 220 17.99 -25.58 14.78
C TYR A 220 17.80 -26.36 13.49
N VAL A 221 18.82 -26.37 12.64
CA VAL A 221 18.84 -27.13 11.38
C VAL A 221 19.88 -28.23 11.53
N LEU A 222 19.45 -29.47 11.29
CA LEU A 222 20.28 -30.69 11.29
C LEU A 222 21.20 -30.75 10.07
#